data_AF-A0A934YAG3-F1
#
_entry.id   AF-A0A934YAG3-F1
#
_cell.length_a   1.000
_cell.length_b   1.000
_cell.length_c   1.000
_cell.angle_alpha   90.00
_cell.angle_beta   90.00
_cell.angle_gamma   90.00
#
_symmetry.space_group_name_H-M   'P 1'
#
loop_
_entity.id
_entity.type
_entity.pdbx_description
1 polymer ?
#
loop_
_entity_poly.entity_id
_entity_poly.type
_entity_poly.pdbx_seq_one_letter_code
_entity_poly.pdbx_strand_id
1 'polypeptide(L)'
;MIGLLTATIILSIIHALIPNHWLPLVAVAKAEKWEVKELVLVGFASAMAHVLGTIALGILLGLVGLKLSETFETYIHIIAPVVLIVLGLIYFSLNIPHHHHSPKNDVKIYKKSKLRWILVFIGLMFLSPCLEVETLFLSAGAYGLNNVLLLSLVYGVFSVFSIVLLIYLVFKGSKLINNNDFIEHNEKRITGMVLIIIGLITFFVH
;
A
#
# COMPACT_ATOMS: atom_id res chain seq x y z
N MET A 1 -6.29 20.69 -3.12
CA MET A 1 -5.79 19.73 -4.12
C MET A 1 -4.28 19.50 -4.08
N ILE A 2 -3.43 20.54 -4.13
CA ILE A 2 -1.95 20.36 -4.11
C ILE A 2 -1.50 19.56 -2.88
N GLY A 3 -2.02 19.89 -1.69
CA GLY A 3 -1.73 19.14 -0.46
C GLY A 3 -2.07 17.64 -0.54
N LEU A 4 -3.21 17.29 -1.15
CA LEU A 4 -3.60 15.89 -1.37
C LEU A 4 -2.66 15.17 -2.33
N LEU A 5 -2.21 15.83 -3.40
CA LEU A 5 -1.24 15.24 -4.34
C LEU A 5 0.11 15.01 -3.66
N THR A 6 0.59 15.99 -2.88
CA THR A 6 1.83 15.86 -2.11
C THR A 6 1.73 14.74 -1.08
N ALA A 7 0.63 14.66 -0.34
CA ALA A 7 0.37 13.59 0.61
C ALA A 7 0.35 12.22 -0.07
N THR A 8 -0.32 12.08 -1.22
CA THR A 8 -0.35 10.84 -2.00
C THR A 8 1.03 10.40 -2.46
N ILE A 9 1.86 11.32 -2.97
CA ILE A 9 3.23 10.99 -3.41
C ILE A 9 4.05 10.49 -2.22
N ILE A 10 4.06 11.24 -1.12
CA ILE A 10 4.81 10.90 0.09
C ILE A 10 4.33 9.55 0.63
N LEU A 11 3.02 9.37 0.77
CA LEU A 11 2.43 8.12 1.25
C LEU A 11 2.77 6.95 0.34
N SER A 12 2.71 7.11 -0.98
CA SER A 12 3.03 6.04 -1.94
C SER A 12 4.47 5.56 -1.80
N ILE A 13 5.42 6.49 -1.62
CA ILE A 13 6.84 6.17 -1.45
C ILE A 13 7.08 5.50 -0.10
N ILE A 14 6.53 6.07 0.99
CA ILE A 14 6.73 5.54 2.34
C ILE A 14 6.05 4.17 2.49
N HIS A 15 4.85 4.01 1.96
CA HIS A 15 4.12 2.74 2.01
C HIS A 15 4.87 1.64 1.26
N ALA A 16 5.52 1.96 0.13
CA ALA A 16 6.33 0.97 -0.59
C ALA A 16 7.53 0.46 0.23
N LEU A 17 8.04 1.23 1.21
CA LEU A 17 9.12 0.79 2.10
C LEU A 17 8.68 -0.31 3.08
N ILE A 18 7.37 -0.50 3.25
CA ILE A 18 6.79 -1.53 4.10
C ILE A 18 7.01 -2.89 3.43
N PRO A 19 7.77 -3.82 4.04
CA PRO A 19 8.21 -5.04 3.37
C PRO A 19 7.09 -6.05 3.10
N ASN A 20 5.94 -6.00 3.79
CA ASN A 20 4.83 -6.93 3.62
C ASN A 20 4.36 -7.18 2.17
N HIS A 21 4.41 -6.18 1.28
CA HIS A 21 3.89 -6.31 -0.09
C HIS A 21 4.88 -6.96 -1.06
N TRP A 22 6.19 -6.79 -0.86
CA TRP A 22 7.21 -7.18 -1.84
C TRP A 22 8.23 -8.18 -1.30
N LEU A 23 8.47 -8.20 0.02
CA LEU A 23 9.46 -9.08 0.64
C LEU A 23 9.13 -10.58 0.47
N PRO A 24 7.86 -11.04 0.61
CA PRO A 24 7.54 -12.45 0.37
C PRO A 24 7.91 -12.89 -1.05
N LEU A 25 7.68 -12.03 -2.05
CA LEU A 25 8.02 -12.31 -3.45
C LEU A 25 9.53 -12.38 -3.66
N VAL A 26 10.29 -11.43 -3.09
CA VAL A 26 11.76 -11.42 -3.14
C VAL A 26 12.35 -12.67 -2.47
N ALA A 27 11.80 -13.09 -1.33
CA ALA A 27 12.22 -14.28 -0.60
C ALA A 27 12.00 -15.56 -1.42
N VAL A 28 10.82 -15.71 -2.05
CA VAL A 28 10.52 -16.82 -2.97
C VAL A 28 11.46 -16.81 -4.17
N ALA A 29 11.62 -15.66 -4.83
CA ALA A 29 12.48 -15.54 -6.00
C ALA A 29 13.93 -15.94 -5.70
N LYS A 30 14.43 -15.61 -4.51
CA LYS A 30 15.77 -16.01 -4.06
C LYS A 30 15.87 -17.50 -3.77
N ALA A 31 14.86 -18.08 -3.09
CA ALA A 31 14.82 -19.52 -2.79
C ALA A 31 14.74 -20.38 -4.06
N GLU A 32 13.93 -19.95 -5.03
CA GLU A 32 13.71 -20.62 -6.31
C GLU A 32 14.69 -20.21 -7.41
N LYS A 33 15.70 -19.38 -7.07
CA LYS A 33 16.75 -18.90 -7.99
C LYS A 33 16.20 -18.26 -9.28
N TRP A 34 15.14 -17.45 -9.16
CA TRP A 34 14.58 -16.72 -10.30
C TRP A 34 15.59 -15.71 -10.85
N GLU A 35 15.48 -15.44 -12.14
CA GLU A 35 16.20 -14.31 -12.73
C GLU A 35 15.62 -12.98 -12.27
N VAL A 36 16.45 -11.93 -12.21
CA VAL A 36 16.02 -10.57 -11.85
C VAL A 36 14.84 -10.11 -12.71
N LYS A 37 14.88 -10.43 -14.02
CA LYS A 37 13.82 -10.07 -14.97
C LYS A 37 12.48 -10.70 -14.59
N GLU A 38 12.50 -11.96 -14.17
CA GLU A 38 11.29 -12.67 -13.77
C GLU A 38 10.69 -12.07 -12.50
N LEU A 39 11.52 -11.83 -11.49
CA LEU A 39 11.09 -11.16 -10.26
C LEU A 39 10.49 -9.77 -10.53
N VAL A 40 11.15 -8.95 -11.36
CA VAL A 40 10.68 -7.61 -11.70
C VAL A 40 9.33 -7.66 -12.43
N LEU A 41 9.14 -8.62 -13.33
CA LEU A 41 7.89 -8.76 -14.09
C LEU A 41 6.73 -9.21 -13.19
N VAL A 42 6.96 -10.21 -12.33
CA VAL A 42 5.96 -10.66 -11.36
C VAL A 42 5.68 -9.57 -10.32
N GLY A 43 6.72 -8.86 -9.87
CA GLY A 43 6.60 -7.73 -8.94
C GLY A 43 5.80 -6.58 -9.53
N PHE A 44 6.04 -6.23 -10.79
CA PHE A 44 5.26 -5.23 -11.51
C PHE A 44 3.79 -5.66 -11.65
N ALA A 45 3.52 -6.90 -12.07
CA ALA A 45 2.15 -7.40 -12.20
C ALA A 45 1.40 -7.39 -10.85
N SER A 46 2.09 -7.77 -9.77
CA SER A 46 1.57 -7.72 -8.41
C SER A 46 1.29 -6.30 -7.93
N ALA A 47 2.23 -5.38 -8.14
CA ALA A 47 2.06 -3.96 -7.79
C ALA A 47 0.89 -3.35 -8.55
N MET A 48 0.76 -3.67 -9.85
CA MET A 48 -0.35 -3.23 -10.67
C MET A 48 -1.69 -3.76 -10.15
N ALA A 49 -1.77 -5.05 -9.83
CA ALA A 49 -2.98 -5.66 -9.31
C ALA A 49 -3.42 -5.01 -8.00
N HIS A 50 -2.49 -4.81 -7.06
CA HIS A 50 -2.74 -4.10 -5.82
C HIS A 50 -3.22 -2.66 -6.03
N VAL A 51 -2.51 -1.89 -6.87
CA VAL A 51 -2.88 -0.51 -7.20
C VAL A 51 -4.25 -0.44 -7.86
N LEU A 52 -4.59 -1.37 -8.76
CA LEU A 52 -5.90 -1.44 -9.40
C LEU A 52 -7.01 -1.74 -8.39
N GLY A 53 -6.77 -2.64 -7.44
CA GLY A 53 -7.71 -2.90 -6.33
C GLY A 53 -7.96 -1.65 -5.49
N THR A 54 -6.89 -0.97 -5.08
CA THR A 54 -6.97 0.29 -4.32
C THR A 54 -7.66 1.41 -5.10
N ILE A 55 -7.35 1.58 -6.39
CA ILE A 55 -7.99 2.60 -7.25
C ILE A 55 -9.48 2.28 -7.44
N ALA A 56 -9.85 1.02 -7.65
CA ALA A 56 -11.24 0.64 -7.84
C ALA A 56 -12.08 0.98 -6.60
N LEU A 57 -11.61 0.60 -5.41
CA LEU A 57 -12.27 0.94 -4.16
C LEU A 57 -12.21 2.45 -3.87
N GLY A 58 -11.07 3.09 -4.15
CA GLY A 58 -10.88 4.52 -4.03
C GLY A 58 -11.85 5.33 -4.88
N ILE A 59 -12.10 4.95 -6.14
CA ILE A 59 -13.10 5.62 -7.00
C ILE A 59 -14.49 5.51 -6.38
N LEU A 60 -14.87 4.34 -5.86
CA LEU A 60 -16.16 4.16 -5.17
C LEU A 60 -16.28 5.11 -3.97
N LEU A 61 -15.24 5.21 -3.15
CA LEU A 61 -15.21 6.13 -2.00
C LEU A 61 -15.17 7.60 -2.43
N GLY A 62 -14.48 7.93 -3.51
CA GLY A 62 -14.47 9.27 -4.09
C GLY A 62 -15.87 9.71 -4.56
N LEU A 63 -16.65 8.79 -5.13
CA LEU A 63 -18.06 9.06 -5.48
C LEU A 63 -18.93 9.28 -4.24
N VAL A 64 -18.68 8.56 -3.15
CA VAL A 64 -19.34 8.81 -1.86
C VAL A 64 -18.95 10.19 -1.34
N GLY A 65 -17.67 10.55 -1.40
CA GLY A 65 -17.16 11.87 -0.98
C GLY A 65 -17.77 13.02 -1.77
N LEU A 66 -17.97 12.84 -3.07
CA LEU A 66 -18.63 13.83 -3.95
C LEU A 66 -20.06 14.12 -3.48
N LYS A 67 -20.87 13.07 -3.27
CA LYS A 67 -22.25 13.21 -2.78
C LYS A 67 -22.31 13.82 -1.37
N LEU A 68 -21.36 13.44 -0.52
CA LEU A 68 -21.30 13.92 0.85
C LEU A 68 -20.91 15.41 0.91
N SER A 69 -20.07 15.87 -0.03
CA SER A 69 -19.66 17.27 -0.15
C SER A 69 -20.82 18.15 -0.56
N GLU A 70 -21.62 17.73 -1.53
CA GLU A 70 -22.80 18.48 -1.98
C GLU A 70 -23.84 18.68 -0.85
N THR A 71 -23.83 17.81 0.17
CA THR A 71 -24.81 17.84 1.27
C THR A 71 -24.25 18.45 2.56
N PHE A 72 -22.94 18.33 2.81
CA PHE A 72 -22.30 18.64 4.10
C PHE A 72 -20.91 19.26 3.94
N GLU A 73 -20.77 20.31 3.10
CA GLU A 73 -19.49 21.01 2.84
C GLU A 73 -18.69 21.35 4.11
N THR A 74 -19.37 21.78 5.18
CA THR A 74 -18.72 22.22 6.43
C THR A 74 -18.04 21.09 7.21
N TYR A 75 -18.44 19.83 7.02
CA TYR A 75 -18.00 18.73 7.90
C TYR A 75 -16.92 17.84 7.27
N ILE A 76 -16.82 17.78 5.94
CA ILE A 76 -15.85 16.90 5.25
C ILE A 76 -14.40 17.20 5.63
N HIS A 77 -14.08 18.48 5.81
CA HIS A 77 -12.75 18.96 6.15
C HIS A 77 -12.28 18.54 7.55
N ILE A 78 -13.21 18.15 8.42
CA ILE A 78 -12.92 17.62 9.75
C ILE A 78 -13.00 16.09 9.73
N ILE A 79 -14.01 15.53 9.05
CA ILE A 79 -14.25 14.07 9.02
C ILE A 79 -13.07 13.34 8.40
N ALA A 80 -12.55 13.79 7.26
CA ALA A 80 -11.45 13.11 6.56
C ALA A 80 -10.17 12.99 7.41
N PRO A 81 -9.60 14.07 7.97
CA PRO A 81 -8.42 13.96 8.82
C PRO A 81 -8.69 13.22 10.15
N VAL A 82 -9.90 13.34 10.73
CA VAL A 82 -10.26 12.57 11.93
C VAL A 82 -10.28 11.07 11.65
N VAL A 83 -10.86 10.64 10.53
CA VAL A 83 -10.85 9.22 10.11
C VAL A 83 -9.42 8.72 9.90
N LEU A 84 -8.56 9.50 9.25
CA LEU A 84 -7.13 9.20 9.09
C LEU A 84 -6.40 9.04 10.43
N ILE A 85 -6.62 9.95 11.38
CA ILE A 85 -6.01 9.90 12.71
C ILE A 85 -6.50 8.67 13.48
N VAL A 86 -7.82 8.40 13.46
CA VAL A 86 -8.40 7.22 14.13
C VAL A 86 -7.85 5.94 13.54
N LEU A 87 -7.79 5.81 12.22
CA LEU A 87 -7.18 4.65 11.56
C LEU A 87 -5.69 4.52 11.90
N GLY A 88 -4.93 5.63 11.88
CA GLY A 88 -3.52 5.65 12.28
C GLY A 88 -3.32 5.16 13.73
N LEU A 89 -4.16 5.61 14.66
CA LEU A 89 -4.15 5.17 16.06
C LEU A 89 -4.53 3.68 16.20
N ILE A 90 -5.51 3.20 15.43
CA ILE A 90 -5.88 1.78 15.39
C ILE A 90 -4.68 0.95 14.90
N TYR A 91 -4.07 1.29 13.78
CA TYR A 91 -2.89 0.56 13.26
C TYR A 91 -1.69 0.63 14.20
N PHE A 92 -1.45 1.79 14.83
CA PHE A 92 -0.40 1.95 15.82
C PHE A 92 -0.64 1.10 17.09
N SER A 93 -1.90 0.98 17.51
CA SER A 93 -2.30 0.29 18.74
C SER A 93 -2.61 -1.20 18.54
N LEU A 94 -2.83 -1.64 17.30
CA LEU A 94 -3.02 -3.05 16.95
C LEU A 94 -1.69 -3.80 17.04
N ASN A 95 -1.33 -4.13 18.27
CA ASN A 95 -0.29 -5.09 18.60
C ASN A 95 -0.89 -6.51 18.48
N ILE A 96 -1.43 -6.86 17.31
CA ILE A 96 -1.78 -8.26 17.05
C ILE A 96 -0.46 -8.98 16.84
N PRO A 97 -0.04 -9.90 17.74
CA PRO A 97 1.04 -10.80 17.42
C PRO A 97 0.56 -11.64 16.24
N HIS A 98 0.96 -11.27 15.02
CA HIS A 98 0.93 -12.24 13.94
C HIS A 98 2.05 -13.21 14.22
N HIS A 99 1.71 -14.30 14.90
CA HIS A 99 2.43 -15.53 14.74
C HIS A 99 2.35 -15.88 13.25
N HIS A 100 3.32 -15.41 12.48
CA HIS A 100 3.67 -16.10 11.26
C HIS A 100 4.10 -17.49 11.72
N HIS A 101 3.17 -18.45 11.65
CA HIS A 101 3.57 -19.83 11.48
C HIS A 101 4.54 -19.82 10.32
N SER A 102 5.84 -19.87 10.63
CA SER A 102 6.88 -20.17 9.67
C SER A 102 6.41 -21.48 9.04
N PRO A 103 5.95 -21.48 7.77
CA PRO A 103 5.44 -22.69 7.20
C PRO A 103 6.68 -23.44 6.73
N LYS A 104 7.44 -23.98 7.69
CA LYS A 104 8.55 -24.89 7.43
C LYS A 104 8.07 -26.14 6.66
N ASN A 105 6.75 -26.35 6.52
CA ASN A 105 6.13 -27.41 5.75
C ASN A 105 5.43 -26.99 4.43
N ASP A 106 5.20 -25.71 4.12
CA ASP A 106 4.39 -25.35 2.92
C ASP A 106 5.21 -25.19 1.64
N VAL A 107 6.55 -25.29 1.73
CA VAL A 107 7.43 -25.37 0.56
C VAL A 107 7.13 -26.61 -0.31
N LYS A 108 6.39 -27.60 0.22
CA LYS A 108 5.91 -28.76 -0.57
C LYS A 108 4.65 -28.48 -1.40
N ILE A 109 3.88 -27.43 -1.12
CA ILE A 109 2.66 -27.08 -1.89
C ILE A 109 3.03 -26.45 -3.25
N TYR A 110 4.22 -25.84 -3.34
CA TYR A 110 4.72 -25.18 -4.54
C TYR A 110 5.15 -26.09 -5.69
N LYS A 111 5.42 -27.37 -5.40
CA LYS A 111 5.80 -28.33 -6.44
C LYS A 111 4.72 -28.56 -7.50
N LYS A 112 3.48 -28.09 -7.30
CA LYS A 112 2.36 -28.36 -8.21
C LYS A 112 2.05 -27.29 -9.28
N SER A 113 2.66 -26.10 -9.27
CA SER A 113 2.83 -25.20 -10.45
C SER A 113 3.20 -23.78 -10.01
N LYS A 114 4.40 -23.32 -10.41
CA LYS A 114 4.90 -21.94 -10.25
C LYS A 114 3.87 -20.88 -10.65
N LEU A 115 3.17 -21.10 -11.77
CA LEU A 115 2.16 -20.18 -12.29
C LEU A 115 0.96 -20.04 -11.35
N ARG A 116 0.50 -21.14 -10.74
CA ARG A 116 -0.64 -21.10 -9.80
C ARG A 116 -0.32 -20.23 -8.59
N TRP A 117 0.89 -20.35 -8.05
CA TRP A 117 1.26 -19.49 -6.92
C TRP A 117 1.35 -18.02 -7.32
N ILE A 118 1.97 -17.71 -8.48
CA ILE A 118 2.05 -16.32 -8.96
C ILE A 118 0.64 -15.72 -9.09
N LEU A 119 -0.30 -16.46 -9.67
CA LEU A 119 -1.69 -16.02 -9.80
C LEU A 119 -2.38 -15.82 -8.45
N VAL A 120 -2.17 -16.72 -7.49
CA VAL A 120 -2.70 -16.57 -6.12
C VAL A 120 -2.11 -15.34 -5.44
N PHE A 121 -0.80 -15.12 -5.57
CA PHE A 121 -0.12 -13.96 -4.99
C PHE A 121 -0.66 -12.64 -5.58
N ILE A 122 -0.76 -12.55 -6.91
CA ILE A 122 -1.35 -11.40 -7.60
C ILE A 122 -2.81 -11.18 -7.17
N GLY A 123 -3.60 -12.26 -7.06
CA GLY A 123 -4.99 -12.19 -6.61
C GLY A 123 -5.14 -11.69 -5.17
N LEU A 124 -4.30 -12.17 -4.25
CA LEU A 124 -4.26 -11.68 -2.87
C LEU A 124 -3.89 -10.20 -2.81
N MET A 125 -2.94 -9.78 -3.65
CA MET A 125 -2.50 -8.38 -3.73
C MET A 125 -3.60 -7.46 -4.24
N PHE A 126 -4.37 -7.90 -5.24
CA PHE A 126 -5.56 -7.18 -5.71
C PHE A 126 -6.63 -7.02 -4.62
N LEU A 127 -6.86 -8.08 -3.82
CA LEU A 127 -7.88 -8.10 -2.76
C LEU A 127 -7.44 -7.43 -1.46
N SER A 128 -6.22 -6.89 -1.40
CA SER A 128 -5.66 -6.21 -0.24
C SER A 128 -5.41 -4.73 -0.54
N PRO A 129 -6.46 -3.91 -0.73
CA PRO A 129 -6.30 -2.49 -1.04
C PRO A 129 -5.71 -1.71 0.14
N CYS A 130 -5.04 -0.60 -0.15
CA CYS A 130 -4.50 0.29 0.88
C CYS A 130 -5.61 1.18 1.49
N LEU A 131 -6.05 0.83 2.70
CA LEU A 131 -7.01 1.64 3.46
C LEU A 131 -6.49 3.07 3.72
N GLU A 132 -5.18 3.27 3.78
CA GLU A 132 -4.57 4.57 3.99
C GLU A 132 -4.85 5.54 2.83
N VAL A 133 -4.74 5.02 1.60
CA VAL A 133 -4.92 5.78 0.37
C VAL A 133 -6.40 6.05 0.12
N GLU A 134 -7.28 5.11 0.51
CA GLU A 134 -8.73 5.24 0.39
C GLU A 134 -9.30 6.51 1.05
N THR A 135 -8.72 6.94 2.16
CA THR A 135 -9.14 8.18 2.83
C THR A 135 -8.81 9.45 2.00
N LEU A 136 -7.69 9.43 1.26
CA LEU A 136 -7.31 10.49 0.34
C LEU A 136 -8.24 10.53 -0.87
N PHE A 137 -8.69 9.37 -1.33
CA PHE A 137 -9.69 9.25 -2.40
C PHE A 137 -11.06 9.81 -1.99
N LEU A 138 -11.52 9.47 -0.78
CA LEU A 138 -12.73 10.04 -0.20
C LEU A 138 -12.64 11.57 -0.13
N SER A 139 -11.49 12.09 0.31
CA SER A 139 -11.22 13.54 0.40
C SER A 139 -11.16 14.21 -0.98
N ALA A 140 -10.53 13.57 -1.96
CA ALA A 140 -10.47 14.06 -3.33
C ALA A 140 -11.84 14.11 -4.00
N GLY A 141 -12.77 13.24 -3.58
CA GLY A 141 -14.17 13.24 -4.01
C GLY A 141 -14.86 14.59 -3.82
N ALA A 142 -14.55 15.30 -2.73
CA ALA A 142 -15.08 16.64 -2.46
C ALA A 142 -14.63 17.70 -3.48
N TYR A 143 -13.51 17.45 -4.18
CA TYR A 143 -13.02 18.32 -5.25
C TYR A 143 -13.51 17.87 -6.63
N GLY A 144 -14.33 16.81 -6.73
CA GLY A 144 -14.90 16.31 -7.98
C GLY A 144 -14.14 15.13 -8.60
N LEU A 145 -14.80 14.43 -9.53
CA LEU A 145 -14.30 13.18 -10.11
C LEU A 145 -12.97 13.34 -10.87
N ASN A 146 -12.74 14.48 -11.54
CA ASN A 146 -11.49 14.75 -12.23
C ASN A 146 -10.28 14.71 -11.28
N ASN A 147 -10.46 15.20 -10.04
CA ASN A 147 -9.41 15.21 -9.04
C ASN A 147 -9.17 13.81 -8.45
N VAL A 148 -10.21 12.99 -8.33
CA VAL A 148 -10.09 11.56 -7.98
C VAL A 148 -9.30 10.79 -9.04
N LEU A 149 -9.59 11.01 -10.33
CA LEU A 149 -8.85 10.38 -11.42
C LEU A 149 -7.39 10.83 -11.48
N LEU A 150 -7.13 12.12 -11.26
CA LEU A 150 -5.77 12.64 -11.17
C LEU A 150 -5.01 12.02 -9.99
N LEU A 151 -5.64 11.92 -8.82
CA LEU A 151 -5.07 11.27 -7.63
C LEU A 151 -4.76 9.80 -7.92
N SER A 152 -5.66 9.09 -8.62
CA SER A 152 -5.48 7.69 -9.02
C SER A 152 -4.25 7.51 -9.89
N LEU A 153 -4.06 8.38 -10.87
CA LEU A 153 -2.91 8.34 -11.77
C LEU A 153 -1.61 8.60 -11.01
N VAL A 154 -1.59 9.62 -10.16
CA VAL A 154 -0.41 9.95 -9.34
C VAL A 154 -0.07 8.80 -8.38
N TYR A 155 -1.06 8.29 -7.64
CA TYR A 155 -0.87 7.13 -6.76
C TYR A 155 -0.33 5.92 -7.55
N GLY A 156 -0.93 5.59 -8.69
CA GLY A 156 -0.54 4.43 -9.47
C GLY A 156 0.89 4.52 -9.99
N VAL A 157 1.29 5.68 -10.53
CA VAL A 157 2.65 5.89 -11.03
C VAL A 157 3.68 5.77 -9.92
N PHE A 158 3.49 6.51 -8.81
CA PHE A 158 4.48 6.54 -7.72
C PHE A 158 4.53 5.23 -6.94
N SER A 159 3.40 4.56 -6.72
CA SER A 159 3.35 3.27 -6.02
C SER A 159 4.04 2.17 -6.82
N VAL A 160 3.67 1.99 -8.10
CA VAL A 160 4.27 0.96 -8.96
C VAL A 160 5.77 1.21 -9.12
N PHE A 161 6.16 2.47 -9.37
CA PHE A 161 7.57 2.84 -9.50
C PHE A 161 8.35 2.51 -8.23
N SER A 162 7.84 2.89 -7.05
CA SER A 162 8.52 2.67 -5.77
C SER A 162 8.68 1.18 -5.47
N ILE A 163 7.64 0.37 -5.65
CA ILE A 163 7.70 -1.09 -5.40
C ILE A 163 8.69 -1.77 -6.35
N VAL A 164 8.62 -1.47 -7.66
CA VAL A 164 9.51 -2.10 -8.65
C VAL A 164 10.97 -1.71 -8.40
N LEU A 165 11.22 -0.44 -8.07
CA LEU A 165 12.56 0.04 -7.73
C LEU A 165 13.10 -0.66 -6.49
N LEU A 166 12.30 -0.80 -5.43
CA LEU A 166 12.71 -1.47 -4.20
C LEU A 166 12.98 -2.96 -4.42
N ILE A 167 12.10 -3.66 -5.15
CA ILE A 167 12.31 -5.07 -5.51
C ILE A 167 13.65 -5.24 -6.24
N TYR A 168 13.93 -4.38 -7.22
CA TYR A 168 15.20 -4.43 -7.96
C TYR A 168 16.41 -4.17 -7.05
N LEU A 169 16.36 -3.12 -6.24
CA LEU A 169 17.45 -2.72 -5.35
C LEU A 169 17.72 -3.77 -4.28
N VAL A 170 16.69 -4.35 -3.67
CA VAL A 170 16.83 -5.33 -2.57
C VAL A 170 17.29 -6.69 -3.10
N PHE A 171 16.78 -7.12 -4.25
CA PHE A 171 17.20 -8.39 -4.86
C PHE A 171 18.67 -8.36 -5.30
N LYS A 172 19.14 -7.21 -5.83
CA LYS A 172 20.54 -7.02 -6.24
C LYS A 172 21.45 -6.67 -5.05
N GLY A 173 20.94 -5.90 -4.10
CA GLY A 173 21.62 -5.43 -2.89
C GLY A 173 21.47 -6.43 -1.74
N SER A 174 22.17 -7.56 -1.84
CA SER A 174 22.01 -8.75 -0.96
C SER A 174 22.27 -8.53 0.54
N LYS A 175 22.75 -7.36 0.97
CA LYS A 175 23.09 -7.07 2.38
C LYS A 175 21.91 -6.61 3.26
N LEU A 176 20.84 -6.05 2.70
CA LEU A 176 19.68 -5.58 3.48
C LEU A 176 18.87 -6.74 4.10
N ILE A 177 18.78 -7.86 3.39
CA ILE A 177 17.99 -9.03 3.80
C ILE A 177 18.66 -9.83 4.93
N ASN A 178 19.95 -9.61 5.20
CA ASN A 178 20.69 -10.43 6.15
C ASN A 178 20.42 -10.09 7.64
N ASN A 179 19.73 -8.97 7.94
CA ASN A 179 19.45 -8.47 9.30
C ASN A 179 17.98 -8.00 9.47
N ASN A 180 17.01 -8.76 8.98
CA ASN A 180 15.64 -8.27 8.75
C ASN A 180 14.66 -8.35 9.93
N ASP A 181 15.03 -8.96 11.06
CA ASP A 181 14.12 -9.18 12.18
C ASP A 181 13.54 -7.88 12.76
N PHE A 182 14.30 -6.78 12.74
CA PHE A 182 13.86 -5.49 13.30
C PHE A 182 12.83 -4.78 12.42
N ILE A 183 13.00 -4.81 11.09
CA ILE A 183 12.09 -4.14 10.15
C ILE A 183 10.77 -4.88 10.09
N GLU A 184 10.81 -6.22 10.07
CA GLU A 184 9.63 -7.08 10.07
C GLU A 184 8.76 -6.88 11.32
N HIS A 185 9.35 -6.69 12.50
CA HIS A 185 8.60 -6.49 13.75
C HIS A 185 8.01 -5.08 13.93
N ASN A 186 8.60 -4.05 13.32
CA ASN A 186 8.18 -2.66 13.53
C ASN A 186 7.32 -2.09 12.39
N GLU A 187 7.08 -2.88 11.35
CA GLU A 187 6.32 -2.50 10.16
C GLU A 187 5.04 -1.71 10.48
N LYS A 188 4.15 -2.27 11.29
CA LYS A 188 2.85 -1.65 11.61
C LYS A 188 2.96 -0.37 12.42
N ARG A 189 3.98 -0.27 13.29
CA ARG A 189 4.24 0.95 14.08
C ARG A 189 4.74 2.07 13.18
N ILE A 190 5.56 1.75 12.18
CA ILE A 190 6.05 2.71 11.19
C ILE A 190 4.88 3.22 10.34
N THR A 191 4.05 2.33 9.81
CA THR A 191 2.85 2.70 9.05
C THR A 191 1.88 3.54 9.88
N GLY A 192 1.61 3.14 11.12
CA GLY A 192 0.77 3.89 12.05
C GLY A 192 1.30 5.30 12.36
N MET A 193 2.60 5.45 12.59
CA MET A 193 3.23 6.77 12.78
C MET A 193 3.09 7.66 11.54
N VAL A 194 3.33 7.11 10.35
CA VAL A 194 3.21 7.85 9.08
C VAL A 194 1.78 8.33 8.87
N LEU A 195 0.79 7.49 9.15
CA LEU A 195 -0.62 7.85 9.07
C LEU A 195 -1.00 8.98 10.04
N ILE A 196 -0.54 8.90 11.29
CA ILE A 196 -0.77 9.95 12.29
C ILE A 196 -0.17 11.28 11.81
N ILE A 197 1.07 11.25 11.31
CA ILE A 197 1.76 12.45 10.82
C ILE A 197 1.02 13.06 9.61
N ILE A 198 0.64 12.25 8.62
CA ILE A 198 -0.09 12.73 7.43
C ILE A 198 -1.47 13.25 7.81
N GLY A 199 -2.18 12.57 8.71
CA GLY A 199 -3.47 13.03 9.24
C GLY A 199 -3.38 14.37 9.95
N LEU A 200 -2.36 14.55 10.81
CA LEU A 200 -2.09 15.83 11.49
C LEU A 200 -1.75 16.94 10.50
N ILE A 201 -0.85 16.68 9.54
CA ILE A 201 -0.49 17.67 8.52
C ILE A 201 -1.74 18.08 7.72
N THR A 202 -2.56 17.12 7.31
CA THR A 202 -3.79 17.41 6.55
C THR A 202 -4.84 18.15 7.40
N PHE A 203 -4.87 17.93 8.71
CA PHE A 203 -5.76 18.66 9.63
C PHE A 203 -5.39 20.14 9.80
N PHE A 204 -4.09 20.45 9.82
CA PHE A 204 -3.60 21.82 10.04
C PHE A 204 -3.28 22.58 8.74
N VAL A 205 -3.07 21.88 7.63
CA VAL A 205 -2.82 22.43 6.30
C VAL A 205 -4.11 22.31 5.48
N HIS A 206 -5.08 23.16 5.81
CA HIS A 206 -6.34 23.28 5.09
C HIS A 206 -6.33 24.50 4.16
#